data_AF-A0A3R8Z7X7-F1
#
_entry.id   AF-A0A3R8Z7X7-F1
#
_cell.length_a   1.000
_cell.length_b   1.000
_cell.length_c   1.000
_cell.angle_alpha   90.00
_cell.angle_beta   90.00
_cell.angle_gamma   90.00
#
_symmetry.space_group_name_H-M   'P 1'
#
loop_
_entity.id
_entity.type
_entity.pdbx_description
1 polymer ?
#
loop_
_entity_poly.entity_id
_entity_poly.type
_entity_poly.pdbx_seq_one_letter_code
_entity_poly.pdbx_strand_id
1 'polypeptide(L)'
;MSADGVKPAGSRLFLKKSIAQIQKEAAKSELKRTLGPMNLMSLGIGAIIGAGIFVLTGQVASAHAGPAIMFSFVIAGIACALAGLCYAELASTMPVSGSAYTYAYGTLGEVFAWVMGWLLVLEYGVAASTVAVGWSGYVVSILNDFGVSASLFPTITYPGGEGPQWATPLIQYVSSGENAGFPLTGTFNLVAAVGIAAVCGLLVLGVSESANINNAIVVIKIIVLLTFIAVGLQYINPANWDPFIPPQGESWDQFGVGGIFRGASIIFFAYVGFEAVSTAAAEAKNPSKDVPIGILGALFVCTLIYMVVAAVMTGVVPYLELASPAPIAVAIDRMGLEWANVPLAGAPGGQLNLIAFLIKIGAITGLSSVMLVLCYGQTRIFYTMARDGLLPKAFAMVHQKFRTPWIGTILLGIVIAIAASFLPISILGDLVSLGTATAFAIVCLSVIVLRIKHPEMERPFRVPGGIFTAVLGILACLTLASFNFIPMVTHALNDNPLPLTILGVYALVGALIYGLYGFAHSKLAKGIDITEDTTLESAVEAMGHGVDNKKD
;
A
#
# COMPACT_ATOMS: atom_id res chain seq x y z
N MET A 1 -3.02 5.08 44.49
CA MET A 1 -3.11 3.61 44.49
C MET A 1 -1.97 3.11 43.60
N SER A 2 -1.19 2.14 44.07
CA SER A 2 0.15 1.79 43.56
C SER A 2 0.23 1.59 42.05
N ALA A 3 1.24 2.20 41.43
CA ALA A 3 1.55 2.19 39.99
C ALA A 3 2.09 0.84 39.46
N ASP A 4 2.09 -0.20 40.28
CA ASP A 4 2.51 -1.54 39.87
C ASP A 4 1.29 -2.34 39.41
N GLY A 5 0.99 -2.24 38.11
CA GLY A 5 0.04 -3.14 37.48
C GLY A 5 0.49 -4.59 37.58
N VAL A 6 -0.47 -5.51 37.75
CA VAL A 6 -0.23 -6.94 37.88
C VAL A 6 0.55 -7.44 36.66
N LYS A 7 1.78 -7.95 36.87
CA LYS A 7 2.56 -8.57 35.79
C LYS A 7 1.74 -9.71 35.17
N PRO A 8 1.45 -9.67 33.86
CA PRO A 8 0.63 -10.70 33.24
C PRO A 8 1.34 -12.06 33.27
N ALA A 9 0.61 -13.12 33.63
CA ALA A 9 1.12 -14.48 33.67
C ALA A 9 1.17 -15.09 32.26
N GLY A 10 2.34 -15.58 31.83
CA GLY A 10 2.53 -16.26 30.55
C GLY A 10 3.93 -16.09 29.96
N SER A 11 4.21 -16.76 28.83
CA SER A 11 5.40 -16.50 28.04
C SER A 11 5.35 -15.08 27.49
N ARG A 12 6.39 -14.28 27.79
CA ARG A 12 6.50 -12.85 27.43
C ARG A 12 6.23 -12.57 25.94
N LEU A 13 6.59 -13.51 25.07
CA LEU A 13 6.43 -13.44 23.62
C LEU A 13 4.96 -13.55 23.15
N PHE A 14 4.10 -14.17 23.96
CA PHE A 14 2.69 -14.42 23.63
C PHE A 14 1.73 -13.65 24.55
N LEU A 15 2.23 -12.59 25.21
CA LEU A 15 1.39 -11.68 25.97
C LEU A 15 0.41 -10.99 25.04
N LYS A 16 -0.85 -10.92 25.47
CA LYS A 16 -1.95 -10.35 24.68
C LYS A 16 -2.53 -9.16 25.39
N LYS A 17 -2.93 -8.16 24.60
CA LYS A 17 -3.80 -7.11 25.10
C LYS A 17 -5.18 -7.72 25.35
N SER A 18 -5.77 -7.48 26.51
CA SER A 18 -7.08 -8.07 26.80
C SER A 18 -8.13 -7.50 25.86
N ILE A 19 -9.05 -8.36 25.39
CA ILE A 19 -10.12 -7.92 24.48
C ILE A 19 -11.00 -6.87 25.17
N ALA A 20 -11.23 -7.00 26.47
CA ALA A 20 -11.95 -6.02 27.27
C ALA A 20 -11.26 -4.64 27.27
N GLN A 21 -9.93 -4.58 27.33
CA GLN A 21 -9.17 -3.33 27.23
C GLN A 21 -9.28 -2.71 25.83
N ILE A 22 -9.17 -3.54 24.78
CA ILE A 22 -9.37 -3.11 23.38
C ILE A 22 -10.79 -2.53 23.20
N GLN A 23 -11.82 -3.20 23.71
CA GLN A 23 -13.20 -2.73 23.66
C GLN A 23 -13.42 -1.47 24.51
N LYS A 24 -12.76 -1.34 25.67
CA LYS A 24 -12.83 -0.14 26.51
C LYS A 24 -12.19 1.07 25.83
N GLU A 25 -11.08 0.87 25.11
CA GLU A 25 -10.49 1.90 24.23
C GLU A 25 -11.45 2.28 23.10
N ALA A 26 -12.11 1.30 22.49
CA ALA A 26 -13.14 1.55 21.47
C ALA A 26 -14.32 2.36 22.02
N ALA A 27 -14.78 2.04 23.24
CA ALA A 27 -15.94 2.65 23.88
C ALA A 27 -15.68 4.07 24.37
N LYS A 28 -14.41 4.40 24.69
CA LYS A 28 -13.97 5.76 25.01
C LYS A 28 -13.70 6.64 23.77
N SER A 29 -13.86 6.10 22.58
CA SER A 29 -13.63 6.85 21.34
C SER A 29 -14.50 8.11 21.29
N GLU A 30 -13.85 9.28 21.20
CA GLU A 30 -14.51 10.58 21.01
C GLU A 30 -15.06 10.77 19.57
N LEU A 31 -14.87 9.77 18.70
CA LEU A 31 -15.21 9.86 17.28
C LEU A 31 -16.73 9.74 17.05
N LYS A 32 -17.27 10.65 16.24
CA LYS A 32 -18.69 10.63 15.87
C LYS A 32 -18.98 9.53 14.84
N ARG A 33 -19.91 8.63 15.17
CA ARG A 33 -20.40 7.58 14.28
C ARG A 33 -21.26 8.16 13.15
N THR A 34 -20.63 8.56 12.05
CA THR A 34 -21.29 9.28 10.95
C THR A 34 -21.22 8.54 9.61
N LEU A 35 -20.32 7.56 9.47
CA LEU A 35 -20.06 6.89 8.21
C LEU A 35 -21.08 5.76 7.97
N GLY A 36 -21.76 5.81 6.82
CA GLY A 36 -22.61 4.71 6.34
C GLY A 36 -21.87 3.77 5.39
N PRO A 37 -22.55 2.73 4.86
CA PRO A 37 -21.92 1.72 4.00
C PRO A 37 -21.33 2.33 2.71
N MET A 38 -22.00 3.32 2.10
CA MET A 38 -21.50 3.99 0.90
C MET A 38 -20.26 4.85 1.18
N ASN A 39 -20.19 5.50 2.36
CA ASN A 39 -19.00 6.26 2.75
C ASN A 39 -17.81 5.34 2.97
N LEU A 40 -18.04 4.21 3.64
CA LEU A 40 -17.01 3.19 3.87
C LEU A 40 -16.55 2.54 2.57
N MET A 41 -17.47 2.22 1.65
CA MET A 41 -17.12 1.72 0.32
C MET A 41 -16.31 2.74 -0.48
N SER A 42 -16.69 4.02 -0.45
CA SER A 42 -15.92 5.10 -1.09
C SER A 42 -14.52 5.23 -0.50
N LEU A 43 -14.39 5.13 0.83
CA LEU A 43 -13.10 5.12 1.53
C LEU A 43 -12.24 3.94 1.06
N GLY A 44 -12.83 2.74 0.97
CA GLY A 44 -12.15 1.54 0.46
C GLY A 44 -11.69 1.72 -0.99
N ILE A 45 -12.58 2.17 -1.88
CA ILE A 45 -12.24 2.41 -3.30
C ILE A 45 -11.12 3.45 -3.41
N GLY A 46 -11.18 4.52 -2.62
CA GLY A 46 -10.17 5.57 -2.60
C GLY A 46 -8.78 5.10 -2.18
N ALA A 47 -8.74 4.16 -1.24
CA ALA A 47 -7.51 3.56 -0.74
C ALA A 47 -6.96 2.48 -1.68
N ILE A 48 -7.83 1.68 -2.31
CA ILE A 48 -7.45 0.63 -3.27
C ILE A 48 -6.95 1.24 -4.58
N ILE A 49 -7.68 2.21 -5.16
CA ILE A 49 -7.31 2.81 -6.45
C ILE A 49 -6.05 3.69 -6.32
N GLY A 50 -4.93 3.12 -6.75
CA GLY A 50 -3.61 3.76 -6.76
C GLY A 50 -2.64 3.15 -7.78
N ALA A 51 -1.37 3.04 -7.40
CA ALA A 51 -0.28 2.64 -8.31
C ALA A 51 -0.44 1.24 -8.90
N GLY A 52 -1.17 0.33 -8.25
CA GLY A 52 -1.48 -0.97 -8.82
C GLY A 52 -2.10 -0.88 -10.21
N ILE A 53 -3.17 -0.09 -10.36
CA ILE A 53 -3.86 0.08 -11.65
C ILE A 53 -3.18 1.12 -12.56
N PHE A 54 -2.72 2.23 -11.99
CA PHE A 54 -2.12 3.31 -12.78
C PHE A 54 -0.72 2.96 -13.30
N VAL A 55 -0.03 1.97 -12.72
CA VAL A 55 1.39 1.75 -12.97
C VAL A 55 1.74 0.28 -13.17
N LEU A 56 1.49 -0.56 -12.16
CA LEU A 56 1.96 -1.95 -12.20
C LEU A 56 1.22 -2.81 -13.22
N THR A 57 0.02 -2.42 -13.61
CA THR A 57 -0.76 -3.12 -14.63
C THR A 57 0.01 -3.25 -15.95
N GLY A 58 0.63 -2.17 -16.42
CA GLY A 58 1.41 -2.21 -17.66
C GLY A 58 2.70 -3.03 -17.52
N GLN A 59 3.39 -2.87 -16.40
CA GLN A 59 4.62 -3.62 -16.08
C GLN A 59 4.35 -5.13 -16.03
N VAL A 60 3.28 -5.54 -15.35
CA VAL A 60 2.91 -6.96 -15.22
C VAL A 60 2.36 -7.52 -16.53
N ALA A 61 1.62 -6.72 -17.31
CA ALA A 61 1.20 -7.13 -18.64
C ALA A 61 2.41 -7.35 -19.55
N SER A 62 3.37 -6.43 -19.55
CA SER A 62 4.58 -6.54 -20.39
C SER A 62 5.50 -7.68 -19.98
N ALA A 63 5.72 -7.89 -18.68
CA ALA A 63 6.73 -8.83 -18.21
C ALA A 63 6.20 -10.24 -17.88
N HIS A 64 4.92 -10.39 -17.54
CA HIS A 64 4.43 -11.64 -16.93
C HIS A 64 3.15 -12.19 -17.54
N ALA A 65 2.11 -11.40 -17.75
CA ALA A 65 0.78 -11.96 -18.03
C ALA A 65 0.26 -11.66 -19.45
N GLY A 66 0.81 -10.67 -20.14
CA GLY A 66 0.22 -10.18 -21.39
C GLY A 66 -1.23 -9.72 -21.21
N PRO A 67 -2.10 -9.91 -22.22
CA PRO A 67 -3.54 -9.67 -22.10
C PRO A 67 -4.20 -10.48 -20.98
N ALA A 68 -3.67 -11.65 -20.64
CA ALA A 68 -4.19 -12.51 -19.58
C ALA A 68 -4.04 -11.93 -18.16
N ILE A 69 -3.46 -10.74 -18.00
CA ILE A 69 -3.46 -9.98 -16.72
C ILE A 69 -4.88 -9.79 -16.14
N MET A 70 -5.92 -9.82 -16.97
CA MET A 70 -7.31 -9.83 -16.51
C MET A 70 -7.60 -11.00 -15.57
N PHE A 71 -7.06 -12.19 -15.84
CA PHE A 71 -7.17 -13.34 -14.95
C PHE A 71 -6.35 -13.15 -13.67
N SER A 72 -5.21 -12.48 -13.76
CA SER A 72 -4.41 -12.12 -12.59
C SER A 72 -5.21 -11.29 -11.60
N PHE A 73 -5.95 -10.26 -12.06
CA PHE A 73 -6.86 -9.47 -11.22
C PHE A 73 -7.94 -10.30 -10.54
N VAL A 74 -8.56 -11.25 -11.25
CA VAL A 74 -9.57 -12.14 -10.65
C VAL A 74 -8.96 -12.98 -9.54
N ILE A 75 -7.79 -13.59 -9.76
CA ILE A 75 -7.12 -14.44 -8.77
C ILE A 75 -6.74 -13.63 -7.53
N ALA A 76 -6.12 -12.46 -7.71
CA ALA A 76 -5.75 -11.58 -6.61
C ALA A 76 -6.97 -11.05 -5.86
N GLY A 77 -8.03 -10.66 -6.58
CA GLY A 77 -9.29 -10.19 -6.02
C GLY A 77 -9.99 -11.26 -5.17
N ILE A 78 -9.97 -12.52 -5.59
CA ILE A 78 -10.49 -13.65 -4.79
C ILE A 78 -9.69 -13.83 -3.51
N ALA A 79 -8.36 -13.82 -3.58
CA ALA A 79 -7.50 -13.92 -2.40
C ALA A 79 -7.78 -12.77 -1.41
N CYS A 80 -7.91 -11.54 -1.92
CA CYS A 80 -8.25 -10.37 -1.12
C CYS A 80 -9.67 -10.43 -0.55
N ALA A 81 -10.65 -10.99 -1.26
CA ALA A 81 -12.01 -11.15 -0.75
C ALA A 81 -12.05 -12.14 0.42
N LEU A 82 -11.30 -13.26 0.35
CA LEU A 82 -11.18 -14.21 1.45
C LEU A 82 -10.57 -13.57 2.70
N ALA A 83 -9.50 -12.79 2.53
CA ALA A 83 -8.91 -12.01 3.61
C ALA A 83 -9.84 -10.90 4.12
N GLY A 84 -10.51 -10.19 3.22
CA GLY A 84 -11.46 -9.10 3.50
C GLY A 84 -12.65 -9.57 4.33
N LEU A 85 -13.13 -10.79 4.11
CA LEU A 85 -14.14 -11.41 4.98
C LEU A 85 -13.64 -11.62 6.41
N CYS A 86 -12.37 -11.98 6.59
CA CYS A 86 -11.75 -12.13 7.91
C CYS A 86 -11.57 -10.76 8.59
N TYR A 87 -11.12 -9.75 7.84
CA TYR A 87 -11.09 -8.36 8.32
C TYR A 87 -12.48 -7.87 8.75
N ALA A 88 -13.52 -8.16 7.98
CA ALA A 88 -14.89 -7.76 8.30
C ALA A 88 -15.39 -8.39 9.62
N GLU A 89 -15.07 -9.66 9.89
CA GLU A 89 -15.39 -10.30 11.19
C GLU A 89 -14.63 -9.65 12.34
N LEU A 90 -13.32 -9.41 12.19
CA LEU A 90 -12.52 -8.80 13.25
C LEU A 90 -12.93 -7.35 13.53
N ALA A 91 -13.16 -6.55 12.49
CA ALA A 91 -13.53 -5.15 12.60
C ALA A 91 -14.93 -4.94 13.17
N SER A 92 -15.87 -5.83 12.85
CA SER A 92 -17.22 -5.79 13.44
C SER A 92 -17.25 -6.30 14.89
N THR A 93 -16.35 -7.21 15.26
CA THR A 93 -16.25 -7.76 16.63
C THR A 93 -15.45 -6.83 17.56
N MET A 94 -14.39 -6.22 17.04
CA MET A 94 -13.50 -5.29 17.73
C MET A 94 -13.38 -4.00 16.91
N PRO A 95 -14.35 -3.08 16.99
CA PRO A 95 -14.37 -1.84 16.20
C PRO A 95 -13.40 -0.80 16.77
N VAL A 96 -12.10 -1.10 16.70
CA VAL A 96 -10.99 -0.25 17.11
C VAL A 96 -10.21 0.25 15.91
N SER A 97 -9.69 1.47 15.98
CA SER A 97 -8.93 2.11 14.91
C SER A 97 -7.53 1.53 14.66
N GLY A 98 -7.10 0.52 15.42
CA GLY A 98 -5.74 -0.03 15.38
C GLY A 98 -5.47 -1.14 14.34
N SER A 99 -6.46 -1.46 13.49
CA SER A 99 -6.33 -2.39 12.35
C SER A 99 -5.74 -3.77 12.72
N ALA A 100 -5.12 -4.43 11.73
CA ALA A 100 -4.48 -5.74 11.83
C ALA A 100 -3.45 -5.87 12.95
N TYR A 101 -2.69 -4.81 13.28
CA TYR A 101 -1.77 -4.80 14.42
C TYR A 101 -2.51 -5.10 15.73
N THR A 102 -3.60 -4.37 16.01
CA THR A 102 -4.38 -4.58 17.23
C THR A 102 -5.09 -5.93 17.24
N TYR A 103 -5.53 -6.42 16.08
CA TYR A 103 -6.11 -7.77 15.97
C TYR A 103 -5.10 -8.86 16.31
N ALA A 104 -3.88 -8.78 15.76
CA ALA A 104 -2.80 -9.72 16.06
C ALA A 104 -2.40 -9.65 17.55
N TYR A 105 -2.34 -8.45 18.13
CA TYR A 105 -1.99 -8.27 19.54
C TYR A 105 -3.06 -8.84 20.49
N GLY A 106 -4.34 -8.66 20.17
CA GLY A 106 -5.44 -9.21 20.96
C GLY A 106 -5.57 -10.73 20.86
N THR A 107 -5.21 -11.32 19.71
CA THR A 107 -5.51 -12.74 19.42
C THR A 107 -4.31 -13.67 19.48
N LEU A 108 -3.15 -13.25 18.97
CA LEU A 108 -1.96 -14.08 18.79
C LEU A 108 -0.87 -13.75 19.81
N GLY A 109 -0.71 -12.47 20.15
CA GLY A 109 0.21 -11.96 21.18
C GLY A 109 1.31 -11.05 20.63
N GLU A 110 2.19 -10.60 21.52
CA GLU A 110 3.16 -9.51 21.27
C GLU A 110 4.09 -9.78 20.08
N VAL A 111 4.66 -10.98 19.93
CA VAL A 111 5.55 -11.27 18.79
C VAL A 111 4.81 -11.17 17.45
N PHE A 112 3.59 -11.70 17.38
CA PHE A 112 2.79 -11.59 16.17
C PHE A 112 2.34 -10.15 15.92
N ALA A 113 2.06 -9.39 16.97
CA ALA A 113 1.79 -7.96 16.86
C ALA A 113 3.03 -7.20 16.34
N TRP A 114 4.23 -7.51 16.83
CA TRP A 114 5.48 -6.93 16.34
C TRP A 114 5.70 -7.27 14.86
N VAL A 115 5.61 -8.54 14.48
CA VAL A 115 5.75 -8.99 13.10
C VAL A 115 4.71 -8.31 12.22
N MET A 116 3.44 -8.27 12.66
CA MET A 116 2.37 -7.58 11.95
C MET A 116 2.66 -6.08 11.79
N GLY A 117 3.09 -5.40 12.86
CA GLY A 117 3.49 -4.00 12.81
C GLY A 117 4.61 -3.78 11.79
N TRP A 118 5.69 -4.56 11.87
CA TRP A 118 6.82 -4.49 10.95
C TRP A 118 6.44 -4.83 9.50
N LEU A 119 5.48 -5.74 9.27
CA LEU A 119 4.93 -6.00 7.94
C LEU A 119 4.10 -4.83 7.41
N LEU A 120 3.24 -4.23 8.23
CA LEU A 120 2.47 -3.04 7.83
C LEU A 120 3.39 -1.85 7.51
N VAL A 121 4.54 -1.74 8.17
CA VAL A 121 5.54 -0.74 7.86
C VAL A 121 6.14 -0.94 6.48
N LEU A 122 6.48 -2.20 6.15
CA LEU A 122 6.94 -2.56 4.82
C LEU A 122 5.85 -2.20 3.82
N GLU A 123 4.64 -2.67 4.07
CA GLU A 123 3.48 -2.45 3.23
C GLU A 123 3.27 -0.97 2.95
N TYR A 124 3.03 -0.13 3.96
CA TYR A 124 2.74 1.29 3.75
C TYR A 124 3.95 2.08 3.20
N GLY A 125 5.16 1.84 3.73
CA GLY A 125 6.35 2.61 3.35
C GLY A 125 6.88 2.24 1.97
N VAL A 126 7.03 0.95 1.69
CA VAL A 126 7.46 0.48 0.37
C VAL A 126 6.37 0.73 -0.66
N ALA A 127 5.08 0.62 -0.30
CA ALA A 127 3.99 1.04 -1.19
C ALA A 127 4.06 2.52 -1.53
N ALA A 128 4.29 3.39 -0.55
CA ALA A 128 4.43 4.82 -0.80
C ALA A 128 5.57 5.09 -1.80
N SER A 129 6.66 4.34 -1.69
CA SER A 129 7.78 4.38 -2.64
C SER A 129 7.37 3.94 -4.04
N THR A 130 6.66 2.81 -4.17
CA THR A 130 6.10 2.31 -5.45
C THR A 130 5.20 3.36 -6.10
N VAL A 131 4.32 3.98 -5.30
CA VAL A 131 3.38 5.01 -5.78
C VAL A 131 4.12 6.26 -6.22
N ALA A 132 5.18 6.67 -5.51
CA ALA A 132 5.99 7.83 -5.87
C ALA A 132 6.77 7.63 -7.17
N VAL A 133 7.30 6.42 -7.42
CA VAL A 133 7.94 6.09 -8.71
C VAL A 133 6.95 6.20 -9.86
N GLY A 134 5.74 5.67 -9.68
CA GLY A 134 4.66 5.83 -10.66
C GLY A 134 4.25 7.29 -10.86
N TRP A 135 4.07 8.03 -9.77
CA TRP A 135 3.75 9.46 -9.79
C TRP A 135 4.78 10.26 -10.59
N SER A 136 6.08 9.98 -10.39
CA SER A 136 7.16 10.55 -11.18
C SER A 136 7.02 10.25 -12.67
N GLY A 137 6.62 9.04 -13.05
CA GLY A 137 6.36 8.68 -14.45
C GLY A 137 5.29 9.55 -15.11
N TYR A 138 4.18 9.80 -14.40
CA TYR A 138 3.12 10.69 -14.91
C TYR A 138 3.56 12.16 -14.96
N VAL A 139 4.36 12.63 -13.99
CA VAL A 139 4.93 13.98 -14.03
C VAL A 139 5.81 14.16 -15.27
N VAL A 140 6.70 13.20 -15.55
CA VAL A 140 7.53 13.24 -16.76
C VAL A 140 6.68 13.19 -18.03
N SER A 141 5.63 12.36 -18.06
CA SER A 141 4.72 12.29 -19.21
C SER A 141 4.03 13.63 -19.49
N ILE A 142 3.59 14.37 -18.46
CA ILE A 142 3.04 15.71 -18.65
C ILE A 142 4.11 16.69 -19.14
N LEU A 143 5.33 16.62 -18.61
CA LEU A 143 6.42 17.48 -19.07
C LEU A 143 6.80 17.19 -20.53
N ASN A 144 6.62 15.96 -21.02
CA ASN A 144 6.73 15.62 -22.43
C ASN A 144 5.64 16.33 -23.26
N ASP A 145 4.40 16.40 -22.77
CA ASP A 145 3.30 17.09 -23.46
C ASP A 145 3.55 18.59 -23.66
N PHE A 146 4.40 19.20 -22.83
CA PHE A 146 4.85 20.59 -22.97
C PHE A 146 6.23 20.74 -23.64
N GLY A 147 6.85 19.65 -24.07
CA GLY A 147 8.16 19.68 -24.74
C GLY A 147 9.34 20.11 -23.86
N VAL A 148 9.14 20.20 -22.55
CA VAL A 148 10.18 20.66 -21.60
C VAL A 148 10.94 19.52 -20.96
N SER A 149 10.42 18.31 -21.01
CA SER A 149 11.03 17.11 -20.40
C SER A 149 12.47 16.87 -20.83
N ALA A 150 12.77 16.87 -22.13
CA ALA A 150 14.12 16.60 -22.64
C ALA A 150 15.14 17.67 -22.18
N SER A 151 14.67 18.90 -21.91
CA SER A 151 15.52 19.98 -21.41
C SER A 151 15.78 19.90 -19.90
N LEU A 152 14.79 19.45 -19.12
CA LEU A 152 14.89 19.31 -17.67
C LEU A 152 15.52 17.98 -17.26
N PHE A 153 15.22 16.93 -18.02
CA PHE A 153 15.57 15.53 -17.77
C PHE A 153 16.09 14.89 -19.07
N PRO A 154 17.35 15.17 -19.45
CA PRO A 154 17.95 14.55 -20.64
C PRO A 154 17.86 13.03 -20.60
N THR A 155 17.61 12.39 -21.74
CA THR A 155 17.57 10.92 -21.83
C THR A 155 18.97 10.36 -21.60
N ILE A 156 19.08 9.41 -20.67
CA ILE A 156 20.27 8.62 -20.43
C ILE A 156 20.06 7.19 -20.93
N THR A 157 21.13 6.59 -21.43
CA THR A 157 21.18 5.16 -21.77
C THR A 157 21.92 4.43 -20.67
N TYR A 158 21.38 3.29 -20.26
CA TYR A 158 21.97 2.39 -19.28
C TYR A 158 21.87 0.95 -19.79
N PRO A 159 22.61 -0.02 -19.21
CA PRO A 159 22.52 -1.40 -19.65
C PRO A 159 21.06 -1.87 -19.64
N GLY A 160 20.53 -2.29 -20.80
CA GLY A 160 19.17 -2.79 -20.94
C GLY A 160 18.05 -1.77 -21.13
N GLY A 161 18.33 -0.46 -21.24
CA GLY A 161 17.28 0.52 -21.54
C GLY A 161 17.71 1.98 -21.60
N GLU A 162 16.71 2.85 -21.75
CA GLU A 162 16.86 4.29 -21.69
C GLU A 162 15.80 4.91 -20.77
N GLY A 163 16.11 6.08 -20.21
CA GLY A 163 15.19 6.79 -19.34
C GLY A 163 15.59 8.22 -19.06
N PRO A 164 14.66 9.05 -18.57
CA PRO A 164 14.94 10.44 -18.20
C PRO A 164 15.89 10.52 -16.99
N GLN A 165 16.95 11.32 -17.10
CA GLN A 165 17.82 11.66 -15.97
C GLN A 165 16.97 12.26 -14.83
N TRP A 166 17.33 11.99 -13.57
CA TRP A 166 16.62 12.44 -12.36
C TRP A 166 15.19 11.90 -12.14
N ALA A 167 14.66 11.13 -13.09
CA ALA A 167 13.35 10.48 -12.97
C ALA A 167 13.41 8.96 -13.20
N THR A 168 14.61 8.42 -13.42
CA THR A 168 14.87 6.97 -13.48
C THR A 168 15.51 6.51 -12.16
N PRO A 169 15.05 5.42 -11.54
CA PRO A 169 15.69 4.85 -10.35
C PRO A 169 17.17 4.51 -10.55
N LEU A 170 17.95 4.53 -9.46
CA LEU A 170 19.38 4.18 -9.50
C LEU A 170 19.64 2.74 -9.97
N ILE A 171 18.76 1.84 -9.56
CA ILE A 171 18.79 0.44 -9.94
C ILE A 171 17.60 0.16 -10.84
N GLN A 172 17.82 -0.50 -11.96
CA GLN A 172 16.76 -0.99 -12.84
C GLN A 172 16.81 -2.50 -12.98
N TYR A 173 15.67 -3.13 -13.25
CA TYR A 173 15.65 -4.55 -13.59
C TYR A 173 15.71 -4.72 -15.11
N VAL A 174 16.63 -5.54 -15.57
CA VAL A 174 16.77 -5.91 -16.98
C VAL A 174 16.58 -7.42 -17.10
N SER A 175 15.58 -7.83 -17.87
CA SER A 175 15.17 -9.22 -18.03
C SER A 175 15.79 -9.93 -19.24
N SER A 176 16.56 -9.26 -20.11
CA SER A 176 17.04 -9.84 -21.37
C SER A 176 18.52 -9.55 -21.69
N GLY A 177 19.20 -10.56 -22.25
CA GLY A 177 20.58 -10.49 -22.76
C GLY A 177 21.69 -10.83 -21.75
N GLU A 178 22.95 -10.62 -22.13
CA GLU A 178 24.14 -10.83 -21.27
C GLU A 178 24.15 -9.93 -20.01
N ASN A 179 23.28 -8.91 -19.95
CA ASN A 179 23.14 -7.96 -18.86
C ASN A 179 21.91 -8.21 -17.96
N ALA A 180 21.33 -9.43 -17.98
CA ALA A 180 20.20 -9.77 -17.14
C ALA A 180 20.56 -9.60 -15.65
N GLY A 181 19.84 -8.70 -14.96
CA GLY A 181 20.17 -8.35 -13.58
C GLY A 181 19.77 -6.93 -13.20
N PHE A 182 20.49 -6.38 -12.23
CA PHE A 182 20.20 -5.09 -11.63
C PHE A 182 21.31 -4.05 -11.89
N PRO A 183 21.47 -3.55 -13.13
CA PRO A 183 22.49 -2.56 -13.43
C PRO A 183 22.21 -1.22 -12.74
N LEU A 184 23.30 -0.49 -12.46
CA LEU A 184 23.23 0.91 -12.06
C LEU A 184 22.95 1.78 -13.29
N THR A 185 21.97 2.67 -13.19
CA THR A 185 21.57 3.56 -14.28
C THR A 185 22.44 4.81 -14.40
N GLY A 186 23.23 5.13 -13.37
CA GLY A 186 24.04 6.36 -13.31
C GLY A 186 23.25 7.62 -12.93
N THR A 187 21.97 7.48 -12.58
CA THR A 187 21.12 8.56 -12.05
C THR A 187 20.32 8.04 -10.85
N PHE A 188 19.43 8.83 -10.26
CA PHE A 188 18.40 8.35 -9.33
C PHE A 188 17.09 9.12 -9.54
N ASN A 189 15.97 8.59 -9.05
CA ASN A 189 14.66 9.20 -9.24
C ASN A 189 14.41 10.30 -8.19
N LEU A 190 14.97 11.48 -8.44
CA LEU A 190 14.79 12.68 -7.62
C LEU A 190 13.34 13.16 -7.62
N VAL A 191 12.64 13.05 -8.76
CA VAL A 191 11.24 13.48 -8.88
C VAL A 191 10.35 12.72 -7.89
N ALA A 192 10.51 11.40 -7.79
CA ALA A 192 9.80 10.59 -6.80
C ALA A 192 10.14 10.99 -5.34
N ALA A 193 11.42 11.24 -5.03
CA ALA A 193 11.83 11.71 -3.69
C ALA A 193 11.21 13.07 -3.34
N VAL A 194 11.15 14.00 -4.29
CA VAL A 194 10.49 15.31 -4.10
C VAL A 194 8.99 15.11 -3.84
N GLY A 195 8.34 14.19 -4.55
CA GLY A 195 6.94 13.82 -4.30
C GLY A 195 6.73 13.33 -2.86
N ILE A 196 7.57 12.40 -2.38
CA ILE A 196 7.52 11.92 -0.99
C ILE A 196 7.77 13.05 0.00
N ALA A 197 8.80 13.87 -0.22
CA ALA A 197 9.13 14.98 0.66
C ALA A 197 7.99 16.01 0.76
N ALA A 198 7.32 16.31 -0.35
CA ALA A 198 6.15 17.20 -0.38
C ALA A 198 5.00 16.63 0.44
N VAL A 199 4.67 15.35 0.27
CA VAL A 199 3.61 14.66 1.03
C VAL A 199 3.96 14.61 2.52
N CYS A 200 5.19 14.25 2.88
CA CYS A 200 5.64 14.27 4.27
C CYS A 200 5.57 15.68 4.88
N GLY A 201 5.93 16.72 4.12
CA GLY A 201 5.78 18.11 4.54
C GLY A 201 4.32 18.48 4.84
N LEU A 202 3.37 18.10 3.97
CA LEU A 202 1.94 18.30 4.20
C LEU A 202 1.45 17.58 5.47
N LEU A 203 1.92 16.35 5.70
CA LEU A 203 1.58 15.59 6.91
C LEU A 203 2.14 16.24 8.18
N VAL A 204 3.37 16.77 8.14
CA VAL A 204 3.96 17.49 9.29
C VAL A 204 3.17 18.76 9.61
N LEU A 205 2.75 19.50 8.58
CA LEU A 205 1.92 20.72 8.72
C LEU A 205 0.53 20.44 9.28
N GLY A 206 0.13 19.18 9.43
CA GLY A 206 -1.19 18.81 9.95
C GLY A 206 -2.29 18.96 8.92
N VAL A 207 -1.95 18.89 7.62
CA VAL A 207 -2.96 18.70 6.58
C VAL A 207 -3.49 17.27 6.72
N SER A 208 -4.47 17.10 7.60
CA SER A 208 -5.26 15.88 7.68
C SER A 208 -6.23 15.87 6.51
N GLU A 209 -6.38 14.74 5.82
CA GLU A 209 -7.48 14.58 4.87
C GLU A 209 -8.81 14.72 5.62
N SER A 210 -9.53 15.80 5.34
CA SER A 210 -10.94 15.86 5.64
C SER A 210 -11.65 14.79 4.82
N ALA A 211 -12.59 14.05 5.42
CA ALA A 211 -13.37 13.04 4.73
C ALA A 211 -14.00 13.56 3.42
N ASN A 212 -14.35 14.86 3.37
CA ASN A 212 -14.88 15.51 2.18
C ASN A 212 -13.84 15.68 1.07
N ILE A 213 -12.60 16.03 1.42
CA ILE A 213 -11.50 16.17 0.44
C ILE A 213 -11.15 14.79 -0.12
N ASN A 214 -11.03 13.78 0.75
CA ASN A 214 -10.79 12.41 0.31
C ASN A 214 -11.88 11.96 -0.67
N ASN A 215 -13.17 12.08 -0.30
CA ASN A 215 -14.28 11.72 -1.17
C ASN A 215 -14.23 12.44 -2.53
N ALA A 216 -13.90 13.74 -2.56
CA ALA A 216 -13.75 14.48 -3.81
C ALA A 216 -12.63 13.91 -4.68
N ILE A 217 -11.48 13.59 -4.09
CA ILE A 217 -10.35 12.98 -4.82
C ILE A 217 -10.73 11.59 -5.34
N VAL A 218 -11.41 10.75 -4.55
CA VAL A 218 -11.89 9.43 -5.01
C VAL A 218 -12.80 9.56 -6.22
N VAL A 219 -13.75 10.51 -6.19
CA VAL A 219 -14.63 10.79 -7.32
C VAL A 219 -13.82 11.19 -8.56
N ILE A 220 -12.82 12.06 -8.41
CA ILE A 220 -11.92 12.44 -9.51
C ILE A 220 -11.20 11.21 -10.08
N LYS A 221 -10.63 10.35 -9.23
CA LYS A 221 -9.95 9.11 -9.67
C LYS A 221 -10.88 8.21 -10.48
N ILE A 222 -12.10 8.01 -9.99
CA ILE A 222 -13.09 7.16 -10.67
C ILE A 222 -13.47 7.78 -12.02
N ILE A 223 -13.75 9.08 -12.07
CA ILE A 223 -14.08 9.77 -13.32
C ILE A 223 -12.96 9.59 -14.34
N VAL A 224 -11.70 9.79 -13.93
CA VAL A 224 -10.53 9.64 -14.81
C VAL A 224 -10.44 8.23 -15.39
N LEU A 225 -10.62 7.19 -14.56
CA LEU A 225 -10.61 5.80 -15.04
C LEU A 225 -11.80 5.50 -15.95
N LEU A 226 -13.00 5.98 -15.62
CA LEU A 226 -14.18 5.79 -16.46
C LEU A 226 -14.05 6.53 -17.80
N THR A 227 -13.46 7.72 -17.82
CA THR A 227 -13.14 8.44 -19.06
C THR A 227 -12.12 7.67 -19.90
N PHE A 228 -11.04 7.18 -19.29
CA PHE A 228 -10.07 6.34 -19.98
C PHE A 228 -10.73 5.10 -20.60
N ILE A 229 -11.58 4.41 -19.84
CA ILE A 229 -12.34 3.25 -20.34
C ILE A 229 -13.25 3.66 -21.52
N ALA A 230 -14.10 4.67 -21.32
CA ALA A 230 -15.11 5.07 -22.29
C ALA A 230 -14.50 5.50 -23.64
N VAL A 231 -13.41 6.25 -23.58
CA VAL A 231 -12.67 6.65 -24.78
C VAL A 231 -11.91 5.46 -25.37
N GLY A 232 -11.18 4.72 -24.54
CA GLY A 232 -10.32 3.63 -24.99
C GLY A 232 -11.07 2.46 -25.63
N LEU A 233 -12.34 2.20 -25.25
CA LEU A 233 -13.18 1.17 -25.88
C LEU A 233 -13.30 1.33 -27.41
N GLN A 234 -13.20 2.56 -27.94
CA GLN A 234 -13.29 2.83 -29.37
C GLN A 234 -11.97 2.55 -30.12
N TYR A 235 -10.86 2.43 -29.40
CA TYR A 235 -9.51 2.29 -29.96
C TYR A 235 -8.91 0.90 -29.69
N ILE A 236 -9.70 -0.03 -29.13
CA ILE A 236 -9.26 -1.42 -28.95
C ILE A 236 -9.05 -2.05 -30.32
N ASN A 237 -7.84 -2.59 -30.53
CA ASN A 237 -7.53 -3.49 -31.62
C ASN A 237 -7.48 -4.93 -31.08
N PRO A 238 -8.46 -5.78 -31.38
CA PRO A 238 -8.49 -7.17 -30.90
C PRO A 238 -7.25 -7.99 -31.29
N ALA A 239 -6.49 -7.59 -32.31
CA ALA A 239 -5.23 -8.25 -32.66
C ALA A 239 -4.18 -8.16 -31.54
N ASN A 240 -4.25 -7.14 -30.68
CA ASN A 240 -3.35 -7.02 -29.51
C ASN A 240 -3.64 -8.07 -28.43
N TRP A 241 -4.79 -8.75 -28.52
CA TRP A 241 -5.16 -9.86 -27.65
C TRP A 241 -4.86 -11.23 -28.25
N ASP A 242 -4.19 -11.31 -29.40
CA ASP A 242 -3.74 -12.57 -29.98
C ASP A 242 -2.20 -12.65 -29.98
N PRO A 243 -1.60 -13.61 -29.25
CA PRO A 243 -2.21 -14.59 -28.34
C PRO A 243 -2.66 -13.97 -27.00
N PHE A 244 -3.83 -14.37 -26.50
CA PHE A 244 -4.39 -13.82 -25.25
C PHE A 244 -3.57 -14.23 -24.03
N ILE A 245 -3.17 -15.49 -24.01
CA ILE A 245 -2.16 -16.04 -23.11
C ILE A 245 -0.92 -16.21 -23.96
N PRO A 246 0.08 -15.30 -23.88
CA PRO A 246 1.30 -15.46 -24.65
C PRO A 246 2.02 -16.76 -24.25
N PRO A 247 2.73 -17.40 -25.21
CA PRO A 247 3.50 -18.60 -24.91
C PRO A 247 4.53 -18.32 -23.83
N GLN A 248 4.77 -19.32 -22.97
CA GLN A 248 5.74 -19.20 -21.88
C GLN A 248 7.12 -18.82 -22.43
N GLY A 249 7.74 -17.83 -21.79
CA GLY A 249 9.09 -17.36 -22.09
C GLY A 249 10.18 -18.25 -21.50
N GLU A 250 11.33 -17.65 -21.21
CA GLU A 250 12.51 -18.36 -20.71
C GLU A 250 12.31 -18.89 -19.28
N SER A 251 11.56 -18.16 -18.46
CA SER A 251 11.22 -18.54 -17.09
C SER A 251 9.75 -18.97 -16.95
N TRP A 252 9.45 -19.74 -15.89
CA TRP A 252 8.09 -20.21 -15.61
C TRP A 252 7.12 -19.06 -15.31
N ASP A 253 7.63 -17.92 -14.87
CA ASP A 253 6.89 -16.75 -14.44
C ASP A 253 6.81 -15.67 -15.53
N GLN A 254 7.37 -15.92 -16.71
CA GLN A 254 7.27 -15.08 -17.91
C GLN A 254 6.22 -15.68 -18.85
N PHE A 255 5.03 -15.10 -18.90
CA PHE A 255 3.88 -15.53 -19.72
C PHE A 255 3.39 -16.96 -19.40
N GLY A 256 2.42 -17.44 -20.19
CA GLY A 256 1.73 -18.70 -19.91
C GLY A 256 0.92 -18.68 -18.61
N VAL A 257 0.56 -19.88 -18.12
CA VAL A 257 -0.21 -20.03 -16.87
C VAL A 257 0.59 -19.59 -15.65
N GLY A 258 1.89 -19.88 -15.61
CA GLY A 258 2.77 -19.45 -14.53
C GLY A 258 2.87 -17.92 -14.44
N GLY A 259 2.97 -17.24 -15.59
CA GLY A 259 2.94 -15.78 -15.69
C GLY A 259 1.62 -15.14 -15.21
N ILE A 260 0.47 -15.82 -15.37
CA ILE A 260 -0.81 -15.34 -14.82
C ILE A 260 -0.78 -15.32 -13.28
N PHE A 261 -0.26 -16.40 -12.66
CA PHE A 261 -0.16 -16.51 -11.21
C PHE A 261 0.92 -15.59 -10.62
N ARG A 262 2.06 -15.44 -11.32
CA ARG A 262 3.06 -14.43 -10.99
C ARG A 262 2.45 -13.03 -11.08
N GLY A 263 1.76 -12.74 -12.17
CA GLY A 263 1.05 -11.48 -12.34
C GLY A 263 0.07 -11.22 -11.19
N ALA A 264 -0.70 -12.24 -10.79
CA ALA A 264 -1.63 -12.16 -9.67
C ALA A 264 -0.91 -11.84 -8.36
N SER A 265 0.27 -12.41 -8.14
CA SER A 265 1.08 -12.15 -6.94
C SER A 265 1.65 -10.73 -6.89
N ILE A 266 1.95 -10.11 -8.03
CA ILE A 266 2.47 -8.73 -8.10
C ILE A 266 1.33 -7.72 -7.97
N ILE A 267 0.26 -7.88 -8.75
CA ILE A 267 -0.91 -6.99 -8.72
C ILE A 267 -1.77 -7.19 -7.48
N PHE A 268 -1.47 -8.19 -6.63
CA PHE A 268 -2.05 -8.30 -5.29
C PHE A 268 -1.89 -6.99 -4.50
N PHE A 269 -0.75 -6.31 -4.66
CA PHE A 269 -0.55 -4.96 -4.14
C PHE A 269 -1.62 -3.95 -4.59
N ALA A 270 -2.19 -4.09 -5.80
CA ALA A 270 -3.25 -3.19 -6.27
C ALA A 270 -4.49 -3.22 -5.38
N TYR A 271 -4.68 -4.26 -4.57
CA TYR A 271 -5.79 -4.39 -3.65
C TYR A 271 -5.50 -3.90 -2.23
N VAL A 272 -4.25 -3.50 -1.93
CA VAL A 272 -3.89 -2.89 -0.65
C VAL A 272 -4.75 -1.65 -0.42
N GLY A 273 -5.29 -1.52 0.79
CA GLY A 273 -6.10 -0.37 1.18
C GLY A 273 -7.56 -0.67 1.54
N PHE A 274 -8.14 -1.83 1.18
CA PHE A 274 -9.51 -2.16 1.64
C PHE A 274 -9.59 -2.23 3.17
N GLU A 275 -8.49 -2.55 3.85
CA GLU A 275 -8.42 -2.58 5.30
C GLU A 275 -8.50 -1.19 5.95
N ALA A 276 -8.31 -0.11 5.19
CA ALA A 276 -8.57 1.24 5.67
C ALA A 276 -10.03 1.38 6.13
N VAL A 277 -10.95 0.63 5.52
CA VAL A 277 -12.35 0.54 5.96
C VAL A 277 -12.47 -0.05 7.37
N SER A 278 -11.61 -1.01 7.73
CA SER A 278 -11.58 -1.59 9.08
C SER A 278 -11.12 -0.58 10.13
N THR A 279 -10.23 0.36 9.77
CA THR A 279 -9.80 1.43 10.69
C THR A 279 -10.92 2.43 10.98
N ALA A 280 -11.80 2.65 10.00
CA ALA A 280 -12.98 3.49 10.10
C ALA A 280 -14.18 2.78 10.78
N ALA A 281 -14.02 1.53 11.24
CA ALA A 281 -15.08 0.79 11.90
C ALA A 281 -15.60 1.50 13.17
N ALA A 282 -14.74 2.24 13.88
CA ALA A 282 -15.14 3.02 15.05
C ALA A 282 -16.08 4.20 14.71
N GLU A 283 -16.03 4.70 13.46
CA GLU A 283 -16.81 5.82 12.95
C GLU A 283 -18.06 5.37 12.17
N ALA A 284 -18.23 4.06 11.99
CA ALA A 284 -19.37 3.49 11.28
C ALA A 284 -20.65 3.59 12.13
N LYS A 285 -21.78 3.94 11.48
CA LYS A 285 -23.10 3.99 12.13
C LYS A 285 -23.52 2.62 12.64
N ASN A 286 -23.39 1.60 11.80
CA ASN A 286 -23.62 0.21 12.16
C ASN A 286 -22.45 -0.67 11.70
N PRO A 287 -21.39 -0.82 12.53
CA PRO A 287 -20.19 -1.59 12.16
C PRO A 287 -20.48 -3.03 11.72
N SER A 288 -21.56 -3.64 12.23
CA SER A 288 -21.94 -5.02 11.90
C SER A 288 -22.36 -5.23 10.44
N LYS A 289 -22.93 -4.20 9.81
CA LYS A 289 -23.43 -4.24 8.43
C LYS A 289 -22.60 -3.37 7.50
N ASP A 290 -22.23 -2.19 7.95
CA ASP A 290 -21.61 -1.17 7.11
C ASP A 290 -20.17 -1.52 6.75
N VAL A 291 -19.39 -2.08 7.69
CA VAL A 291 -17.98 -2.46 7.46
C VAL A 291 -17.84 -3.61 6.47
N PRO A 292 -18.57 -4.75 6.60
CA PRO A 292 -18.52 -5.81 5.59
C PRO A 292 -18.90 -5.34 4.19
N ILE A 293 -19.97 -4.52 4.08
CA ILE A 293 -20.41 -3.95 2.80
C ILE A 293 -19.33 -3.02 2.23
N GLY A 294 -18.71 -2.19 3.08
CA GLY A 294 -17.64 -1.29 2.68
C GLY A 294 -16.42 -2.02 2.14
N ILE A 295 -15.93 -3.05 2.85
CA ILE A 295 -14.75 -3.84 2.45
C ILE A 295 -15.02 -4.61 1.15
N LEU A 296 -16.06 -5.45 1.14
CA LEU A 296 -16.33 -6.35 0.01
C LEU A 296 -16.85 -5.57 -1.21
N GLY A 297 -17.66 -4.54 -1.00
CA GLY A 297 -18.15 -3.67 -2.06
C GLY A 297 -17.01 -2.94 -2.74
N ALA A 298 -16.05 -2.41 -1.97
CA ALA A 298 -14.87 -1.76 -2.54
C ALA A 298 -14.01 -2.74 -3.35
N LEU A 299 -13.72 -3.93 -2.79
CA LEU A 299 -12.96 -4.97 -3.50
C LEU A 299 -13.61 -5.39 -4.81
N PHE A 300 -14.93 -5.60 -4.81
CA PHE A 300 -15.68 -6.00 -6.00
C PHE A 300 -15.65 -4.92 -7.09
N VAL A 301 -15.98 -3.67 -6.72
CA VAL A 301 -15.99 -2.54 -7.66
C VAL A 301 -14.59 -2.29 -8.23
N CYS A 302 -13.56 -2.28 -7.39
CA CYS A 302 -12.18 -2.12 -7.85
C CYS A 302 -11.74 -3.25 -8.76
N THR A 303 -12.09 -4.51 -8.47
CA THR A 303 -11.76 -5.65 -9.34
C THR A 303 -12.36 -5.48 -10.74
N LEU A 304 -13.64 -5.08 -10.83
CA LEU A 304 -14.28 -4.84 -12.13
C LEU A 304 -13.59 -3.71 -12.89
N ILE A 305 -13.34 -2.58 -12.24
CA ILE A 305 -12.63 -1.45 -12.86
C ILE A 305 -11.25 -1.88 -13.35
N TYR A 306 -10.51 -2.65 -12.54
CA TYR A 306 -9.16 -3.09 -12.89
C TYR A 306 -9.15 -4.02 -14.09
N MET A 307 -10.06 -4.99 -14.15
CA MET A 307 -10.20 -5.86 -15.31
C MET A 307 -10.50 -5.07 -16.58
N VAL A 308 -11.43 -4.11 -16.53
CA VAL A 308 -11.81 -3.32 -17.71
C VAL A 308 -10.69 -2.38 -18.14
N VAL A 309 -10.01 -1.71 -17.20
CA VAL A 309 -8.85 -0.86 -17.52
C VAL A 309 -7.73 -1.69 -18.14
N ALA A 310 -7.43 -2.87 -17.58
CA ALA A 310 -6.40 -3.76 -18.12
C ALA A 310 -6.77 -4.29 -19.52
N ALA A 311 -8.05 -4.62 -19.75
CA ALA A 311 -8.55 -4.99 -21.07
C ALA A 311 -8.36 -3.86 -22.08
N VAL A 312 -8.80 -2.64 -21.75
CA VAL A 312 -8.63 -1.46 -22.62
C VAL A 312 -7.16 -1.19 -22.90
N MET A 313 -6.30 -1.20 -21.86
CA MET A 313 -4.87 -0.91 -21.99
C MET A 313 -4.17 -1.91 -22.92
N THR A 314 -4.35 -3.22 -22.70
CA THR A 314 -3.77 -4.28 -23.52
C THR A 314 -4.44 -4.41 -24.89
N GLY A 315 -5.67 -3.93 -25.04
CA GLY A 315 -6.38 -3.89 -26.32
C GLY A 315 -5.92 -2.72 -27.21
N VAL A 316 -5.51 -1.61 -26.62
CA VAL A 316 -5.07 -0.40 -27.34
C VAL A 316 -3.58 -0.47 -27.68
N VAL A 317 -2.76 -1.00 -26.77
CA VAL A 317 -1.30 -1.06 -26.90
C VAL A 317 -0.84 -2.52 -26.83
N PRO A 318 0.06 -2.98 -27.74
CA PRO A 318 0.73 -4.26 -27.58
C PRO A 318 1.38 -4.37 -26.21
N TYR A 319 1.15 -5.48 -25.50
CA TYR A 319 1.50 -5.59 -24.08
C TYR A 319 2.99 -5.35 -23.77
N LEU A 320 3.90 -5.65 -24.70
CA LEU A 320 5.34 -5.41 -24.55
C LEU A 320 5.68 -3.91 -24.42
N GLU A 321 4.96 -3.04 -25.11
CA GLU A 321 5.16 -1.59 -25.08
C GLU A 321 4.62 -0.93 -23.79
N LEU A 322 3.92 -1.69 -22.93
CA LEU A 322 3.38 -1.21 -21.65
C LEU A 322 4.41 -1.21 -20.50
N ALA A 323 5.68 -1.53 -20.76
CA ALA A 323 6.80 -1.48 -19.80
C ALA A 323 7.20 -0.02 -19.45
N SER A 324 6.25 0.77 -18.98
CA SER A 324 6.41 2.19 -18.62
C SER A 324 6.02 2.43 -17.16
N PRO A 325 6.59 3.45 -16.49
CA PRO A 325 6.10 3.92 -15.18
C PRO A 325 4.76 4.64 -15.26
N ALA A 326 4.22 4.91 -16.46
CA ALA A 326 2.92 5.54 -16.68
C ALA A 326 2.15 4.89 -17.85
N PRO A 327 1.75 3.60 -17.75
CA PRO A 327 1.15 2.85 -18.86
C PRO A 327 -0.22 3.37 -19.32
N ILE A 328 -1.03 3.98 -18.45
CA ILE A 328 -2.28 4.64 -18.90
C ILE A 328 -1.96 5.86 -19.76
N ALA A 329 -0.88 6.60 -19.42
CA ALA A 329 -0.41 7.70 -20.26
C ALA A 329 0.06 7.19 -21.63
N VAL A 330 0.83 6.10 -21.67
CA VAL A 330 1.23 5.45 -22.92
C VAL A 330 0.01 5.04 -23.75
N ALA A 331 -0.99 4.43 -23.11
CA ALA A 331 -2.19 3.99 -23.80
C ALA A 331 -3.01 5.15 -24.37
N ILE A 332 -3.25 6.22 -23.60
CA ILE A 332 -4.03 7.36 -24.09
C ILE A 332 -3.29 8.14 -25.19
N ASP A 333 -1.96 8.24 -25.09
CA ASP A 333 -1.13 8.87 -26.12
C ASP A 333 -1.17 8.04 -27.43
N ARG A 334 -1.17 6.71 -27.33
CA ARG A 334 -1.29 5.77 -28.46
C ARG A 334 -2.63 5.86 -29.19
N MET A 335 -3.70 6.27 -28.52
CA MET A 335 -5.02 6.46 -29.15
C MET A 335 -5.04 7.63 -30.14
N GLY A 336 -4.16 8.62 -29.98
CA GLY A 336 -4.06 9.75 -30.91
C GLY A 336 -5.39 10.49 -31.09
N LEU A 337 -6.00 10.97 -29.99
CA LEU A 337 -7.34 11.57 -30.01
C LEU A 337 -7.37 12.95 -30.71
N GLU A 338 -7.28 12.99 -32.04
CA GLU A 338 -7.20 14.23 -32.83
C GLU A 338 -8.35 15.20 -32.55
N TRP A 339 -9.55 14.69 -32.28
CA TRP A 339 -10.74 15.50 -31.95
C TRP A 339 -10.62 16.25 -30.62
N ALA A 340 -9.72 15.84 -29.74
CA ALA A 340 -9.48 16.43 -28.43
C ALA A 340 -8.26 17.37 -28.39
N ASN A 341 -7.61 17.59 -29.54
CA ASN A 341 -6.46 18.47 -29.65
C ASN A 341 -6.90 19.95 -29.58
N VAL A 342 -6.27 20.70 -28.68
CA VAL A 342 -6.45 22.15 -28.54
C VAL A 342 -5.16 22.88 -28.91
N PRO A 343 -5.22 24.01 -29.61
CA PRO A 343 -4.02 24.76 -29.96
C PRO A 343 -3.37 25.34 -28.69
N LEU A 344 -2.08 25.06 -28.50
CA LEU A 344 -1.31 25.57 -27.37
C LEU A 344 0.10 25.96 -27.82
N ALA A 345 0.42 27.25 -27.69
CA ALA A 345 1.76 27.75 -27.95
C ALA A 345 2.75 27.17 -26.92
N GLY A 346 3.73 26.38 -27.39
CA GLY A 346 4.75 25.74 -26.56
C GLY A 346 4.62 24.22 -26.42
N ALA A 347 3.47 23.63 -26.80
CA ALA A 347 3.36 22.17 -26.90
C ALA A 347 4.07 21.66 -28.17
N PRO A 348 4.69 20.45 -28.15
CA PRO A 348 5.21 19.82 -29.35
C PRO A 348 4.12 19.71 -30.43
N GLY A 349 4.39 20.19 -31.65
CA GLY A 349 3.39 20.22 -32.72
C GLY A 349 2.31 21.30 -32.58
N GLY A 350 2.42 22.21 -31.60
CA GLY A 350 1.50 23.34 -31.40
C GLY A 350 0.11 22.97 -30.89
N GLN A 351 -0.08 21.71 -30.47
CA GLN A 351 -1.36 21.17 -30.01
C GLN A 351 -1.15 20.37 -28.72
N LEU A 352 -2.13 20.46 -27.82
CA LEU A 352 -2.20 19.65 -26.59
C LEU A 352 -3.44 18.78 -26.65
N ASN A 353 -3.32 17.49 -26.36
CA ASN A 353 -4.47 16.61 -26.23
C ASN A 353 -5.13 16.81 -24.86
N LEU A 354 -6.29 17.48 -24.82
CA LEU A 354 -6.91 17.86 -23.56
C LEU A 354 -7.34 16.65 -22.72
N ILE A 355 -7.85 15.59 -23.36
CA ILE A 355 -8.32 14.40 -22.67
C ILE A 355 -7.15 13.61 -22.08
N ALA A 356 -6.07 13.41 -22.86
CA ALA A 356 -4.86 12.78 -22.36
C ALA A 356 -4.27 13.56 -21.17
N PHE A 357 -4.18 14.89 -21.31
CA PHE A 357 -3.69 15.77 -20.26
C PHE A 357 -4.52 15.69 -18.97
N LEU A 358 -5.85 15.71 -19.08
CA LEU A 358 -6.75 15.58 -17.92
C LEU A 358 -6.64 14.21 -17.25
N ILE A 359 -6.47 13.13 -18.02
CA ILE A 359 -6.25 11.78 -17.48
C ILE A 359 -4.91 11.73 -16.74
N LYS A 360 -3.84 12.30 -17.30
CA LYS A 360 -2.52 12.36 -16.66
C LYS A 360 -2.54 13.19 -15.37
N ILE A 361 -3.20 14.35 -15.35
CA ILE A 361 -3.41 15.15 -14.13
C ILE A 361 -4.23 14.38 -13.09
N GLY A 362 -5.28 13.70 -13.56
CA GLY A 362 -6.11 12.83 -12.73
C GLY A 362 -5.32 11.73 -12.05
N ALA A 363 -4.40 11.08 -12.79
CA ALA A 363 -3.49 10.09 -12.27
C ALA A 363 -2.52 10.69 -11.23
N ILE A 364 -1.89 11.84 -11.50
CA ILE A 364 -1.00 12.53 -10.53
C ILE A 364 -1.75 12.87 -9.25
N THR A 365 -2.93 13.48 -9.36
CA THR A 365 -3.76 13.85 -8.21
C THR A 365 -4.15 12.61 -7.42
N GLY A 366 -4.52 11.54 -8.14
CA GLY A 366 -4.89 10.28 -7.52
C GLY A 366 -3.75 9.59 -6.79
N LEU A 367 -2.57 9.49 -7.42
CA LEU A 367 -1.37 8.88 -6.85
C LEU A 367 -0.85 9.70 -5.65
N SER A 368 -0.93 11.04 -5.72
CA SER A 368 -0.55 11.93 -4.60
C SER A 368 -1.39 11.66 -3.36
N SER A 369 -2.70 11.44 -3.52
CA SER A 369 -3.57 11.13 -2.39
C SER A 369 -3.27 9.76 -1.79
N VAL A 370 -2.96 8.75 -2.62
CA VAL A 370 -2.54 7.43 -2.12
C VAL A 370 -1.23 7.53 -1.36
N MET A 371 -0.23 8.26 -1.88
CA MET A 371 1.02 8.50 -1.15
C MET A 371 0.78 9.11 0.23
N LEU A 372 -0.12 10.10 0.32
CA LEU A 372 -0.50 10.74 1.58
C LEU A 372 -1.12 9.74 2.55
N VAL A 373 -2.09 8.95 2.11
CA VAL A 373 -2.76 7.92 2.92
C VAL A 373 -1.77 6.88 3.43
N LEU A 374 -0.86 6.40 2.57
CA LEU A 374 0.14 5.39 2.94
C LEU A 374 1.15 5.95 3.96
N CYS A 375 1.72 7.14 3.71
CA CYS A 375 2.65 7.78 4.64
C CYS A 375 1.99 8.10 6.00
N TYR A 376 0.70 8.50 5.97
CA TYR A 376 -0.09 8.74 7.16
C TYR A 376 -0.32 7.44 7.97
N GLY A 377 -0.75 6.37 7.31
CA GLY A 377 -0.97 5.05 7.92
C GLY A 377 0.30 4.51 8.58
N GLN A 378 1.42 4.58 7.88
CA GLN A 378 2.73 4.18 8.41
C GLN A 378 3.10 4.96 9.68
N THR A 379 2.97 6.29 9.65
CA THR A 379 3.34 7.13 10.78
C THR A 379 2.47 6.84 12.01
N ARG A 380 1.17 6.58 11.80
CA ARG A 380 0.21 6.20 12.86
C ARG A 380 0.53 4.86 13.52
N ILE A 381 0.98 3.88 12.73
CA ILE A 381 1.37 2.56 13.26
C ILE A 381 2.63 2.67 14.10
N PHE A 382 3.66 3.38 13.62
CA PHE A 382 4.86 3.65 14.41
C PHE A 382 4.55 4.39 15.71
N TYR A 383 3.68 5.38 15.65
CA TYR A 383 3.21 6.11 16.83
C TYR A 383 2.58 5.14 17.86
N THR A 384 1.73 4.22 17.41
CA THR A 384 1.07 3.23 18.26
C THR A 384 2.07 2.23 18.84
N MET A 385 2.97 1.68 18.02
CA MET A 385 4.02 0.76 18.47
C MET A 385 5.00 1.42 19.46
N ALA A 386 5.32 2.70 19.25
CA ALA A 386 6.15 3.48 20.17
C ALA A 386 5.42 3.76 21.49
N ARG A 387 4.09 4.01 21.45
CA ARG A 387 3.26 4.09 22.65
C ARG A 387 3.24 2.78 23.43
N ASP A 388 3.22 1.64 22.74
CA ASP A 388 3.31 0.29 23.34
C ASP A 388 4.70 -0.04 23.90
N GLY A 389 5.69 0.82 23.65
CA GLY A 389 7.07 0.66 24.10
C GLY A 389 7.91 -0.27 23.21
N LEU A 390 7.37 -0.71 22.08
CA LEU A 390 8.07 -1.58 21.12
C LEU A 390 9.06 -0.81 20.24
N LEU A 391 8.88 0.51 20.11
CA LEU A 391 9.76 1.41 19.36
C LEU A 391 10.27 2.58 20.22
N PRO A 392 11.37 3.24 19.82
CA PRO A 392 11.90 4.42 20.51
C PRO A 392 10.86 5.54 20.67
N LYS A 393 10.93 6.26 21.80
CA LYS A 393 10.00 7.36 22.14
C LYS A 393 9.96 8.48 21.08
N ALA A 394 11.01 8.63 20.26
CA ALA A 394 11.05 9.61 19.17
C ALA A 394 9.86 9.48 18.20
N PHE A 395 9.39 8.25 17.93
CA PHE A 395 8.24 8.00 17.06
C PHE A 395 6.88 8.32 17.72
N ALA A 396 6.85 8.51 19.04
CA ALA A 396 5.67 8.96 19.78
C ALA A 396 5.64 10.48 19.98
N MET A 397 6.67 11.23 19.56
CA MET A 397 6.74 12.67 19.79
C MET A 397 5.82 13.44 18.85
N VAL A 398 4.96 14.28 19.45
CA VAL A 398 3.96 15.07 18.73
C VAL A 398 4.36 16.54 18.71
N HIS A 399 4.16 17.21 17.57
CA HIS A 399 4.46 18.63 17.39
C HIS A 399 3.49 19.49 18.20
N GLN A 400 3.99 20.47 18.96
CA GLN A 400 3.16 21.29 19.87
C GLN A 400 2.06 22.09 19.16
N LYS A 401 2.40 22.75 18.03
CA LYS A 401 1.45 23.53 17.23
C LYS A 401 0.51 22.68 16.36
N PHE A 402 1.07 21.79 15.53
CA PHE A 402 0.31 21.02 14.54
C PHE A 402 -0.34 19.74 15.09
N ARG A 403 0.05 19.29 16.29
CA ARG A 403 -0.42 18.06 16.93
C ARG A 403 -0.19 16.81 16.07
N THR A 404 0.91 16.78 15.31
CA THR A 404 1.31 15.69 14.41
C THR A 404 2.61 15.01 14.84
N PRO A 405 2.78 13.69 14.59
CA PRO A 405 4.01 12.95 14.90
C PRO A 405 5.16 13.25 13.92
N TRP A 406 5.70 14.48 13.99
CA TRP A 406 6.58 15.04 12.97
C TRP A 406 7.94 14.34 12.81
N ILE A 407 8.57 13.89 13.90
CA ILE A 407 9.87 13.19 13.82
C ILE A 407 9.71 11.86 13.09
N GLY A 408 8.67 11.10 13.44
CA GLY A 408 8.33 9.85 12.77
C GLY A 408 8.08 10.08 11.28
N THR A 409 7.28 11.10 10.92
CA THR A 409 7.01 11.43 9.52
C THR A 409 8.28 11.74 8.73
N ILE A 410 9.20 12.54 9.28
CA ILE A 410 10.43 12.93 8.57
C ILE A 410 11.39 11.74 8.43
N LEU A 411 11.65 11.00 9.53
CA LEU A 411 12.59 9.87 9.49
C LEU A 411 12.12 8.78 8.53
N LEU A 412 10.83 8.43 8.60
CA LEU A 412 10.25 7.44 7.68
C LEU A 412 10.18 7.98 6.26
N GLY A 413 9.81 9.25 6.09
CA GLY A 413 9.78 9.93 4.79
C GLY A 413 11.14 9.90 4.08
N ILE A 414 12.25 10.07 4.80
CA ILE A 414 13.60 9.96 4.24
C ILE A 414 13.86 8.54 3.73
N VAL A 415 13.51 7.51 4.52
CA VAL A 415 13.71 6.10 4.11
C VAL A 415 12.86 5.77 2.87
N ILE A 416 11.61 6.21 2.85
CA ILE A 416 10.69 6.03 1.70
C ILE A 416 11.21 6.77 0.46
N ALA A 417 11.68 8.01 0.62
CA ALA A 417 12.25 8.79 -0.48
C ALA A 417 13.49 8.12 -1.07
N ILE A 418 14.39 7.59 -0.23
CA ILE A 418 15.57 6.83 -0.68
C ILE A 418 15.13 5.58 -1.46
N ALA A 419 14.18 4.81 -0.92
CA ALA A 419 13.67 3.62 -1.60
C ALA A 419 13.05 3.97 -2.96
N ALA A 420 12.23 5.04 -3.04
CA ALA A 420 11.62 5.51 -4.28
C ALA A 420 12.66 6.04 -5.30
N SER A 421 13.75 6.65 -4.82
CA SER A 421 14.81 7.15 -5.69
C SER A 421 15.72 6.05 -6.23
N PHE A 422 15.93 4.97 -5.47
CA PHE A 422 17.01 4.02 -5.73
C PHE A 422 16.50 2.71 -6.32
N LEU A 423 15.31 2.25 -5.93
CA LEU A 423 14.82 0.92 -6.27
C LEU A 423 13.83 0.95 -7.44
N PRO A 424 13.86 -0.07 -8.32
CA PRO A 424 12.89 -0.19 -9.40
C PRO A 424 11.52 -0.59 -8.86
N ILE A 425 10.48 -0.20 -9.59
CA ILE A 425 9.09 -0.42 -9.19
C ILE A 425 8.71 -1.90 -9.10
N SER A 426 9.39 -2.77 -9.85
CA SER A 426 9.20 -4.22 -9.80
C SER A 426 9.60 -4.80 -8.44
N ILE A 427 10.80 -4.45 -7.94
CA ILE A 427 11.26 -4.88 -6.61
C ILE A 427 10.34 -4.32 -5.52
N LEU A 428 10.00 -3.03 -5.60
CA LEU A 428 9.14 -2.40 -4.61
C LEU A 428 7.76 -3.08 -4.57
N GLY A 429 7.16 -3.36 -5.74
CA GLY A 429 5.90 -4.07 -5.87
C GLY A 429 5.96 -5.51 -5.31
N ASP A 430 7.02 -6.25 -5.62
CA ASP A 430 7.22 -7.61 -5.11
C ASP A 430 7.32 -7.66 -3.58
N LEU A 431 8.10 -6.74 -3.00
CA LEU A 431 8.27 -6.65 -1.55
C LEU A 431 6.95 -6.33 -0.85
N VAL A 432 6.21 -5.34 -1.36
CA VAL A 432 4.91 -4.96 -0.77
C VAL A 432 3.93 -6.11 -0.85
N SER A 433 3.78 -6.73 -2.02
CA SER A 433 2.84 -7.84 -2.19
C SER A 433 3.17 -9.03 -1.29
N LEU A 434 4.45 -9.36 -1.12
CA LEU A 434 4.89 -10.39 -0.16
C LEU A 434 4.51 -10.02 1.29
N GLY A 435 4.77 -8.77 1.68
CA GLY A 435 4.46 -8.25 3.01
C GLY A 435 2.96 -8.29 3.31
N THR A 436 2.15 -7.70 2.43
CA THR A 436 0.68 -7.68 2.53
C THR A 436 0.10 -9.10 2.56
N ALA A 437 0.58 -10.01 1.70
CA ALA A 437 0.06 -11.38 1.67
C ALA A 437 0.35 -12.10 2.99
N THR A 438 1.54 -11.89 3.56
CA THR A 438 1.90 -12.44 4.87
C THR A 438 1.03 -11.82 5.98
N ALA A 439 0.81 -10.51 5.95
CA ALA A 439 -0.08 -9.79 6.86
C ALA A 439 -1.52 -10.35 6.82
N PHE A 440 -2.08 -10.55 5.62
CA PHE A 440 -3.43 -11.08 5.47
C PHE A 440 -3.54 -12.54 5.92
N ALA A 441 -2.50 -13.34 5.75
CA ALA A 441 -2.45 -14.68 6.31
C ALA A 441 -2.51 -14.65 7.85
N ILE A 442 -1.80 -13.70 8.50
CA ILE A 442 -1.85 -13.50 9.96
C ILE A 442 -3.26 -13.05 10.41
N VAL A 443 -3.95 -12.22 9.63
CA VAL A 443 -5.31 -11.79 9.93
C VAL A 443 -6.30 -12.95 9.82
N CYS A 444 -6.20 -13.77 8.77
CA CYS A 444 -6.99 -15.00 8.64
C CYS A 444 -6.72 -15.95 9.82
N LEU A 445 -5.45 -16.12 10.22
CA LEU A 445 -5.07 -16.91 11.40
C LEU A 445 -5.67 -16.34 12.68
N SER A 446 -5.72 -15.01 12.82
CA SER A 446 -6.31 -14.32 13.97
C SER A 446 -7.80 -14.66 14.12
N VAL A 447 -8.56 -14.76 13.02
CA VAL A 447 -9.97 -15.22 13.04
C VAL A 447 -10.08 -16.67 13.52
N ILE A 448 -9.24 -17.57 13.02
CA ILE A 448 -9.23 -18.99 13.44
C ILE A 448 -8.98 -19.08 14.95
N VAL A 449 -7.96 -18.40 15.44
CA VAL A 449 -7.60 -18.39 16.86
C VAL A 449 -8.70 -17.76 17.71
N LEU A 450 -9.32 -16.66 17.25
CA LEU A 450 -10.43 -16.01 17.95
C LEU A 450 -11.64 -16.94 18.08
N ARG A 451 -11.94 -17.73 17.04
CA ARG A 451 -13.06 -18.70 17.05
C ARG A 451 -12.82 -19.88 17.98
N ILE A 452 -11.57 -20.34 18.09
CA ILE A 452 -11.22 -21.48 18.96
C ILE A 452 -11.11 -21.03 20.43
N LYS A 453 -10.45 -19.90 20.71
CA LYS A 453 -10.14 -19.49 22.08
C LYS A 453 -11.25 -18.72 22.78
N HIS A 454 -12.10 -18.03 22.01
CA HIS A 454 -13.17 -17.20 22.54
C HIS A 454 -14.50 -17.48 21.82
N PRO A 455 -14.99 -18.73 21.81
CA PRO A 455 -16.24 -19.09 21.13
C PRO A 455 -17.45 -18.28 21.61
N GLU A 456 -17.47 -17.87 22.88
CA GLU A 456 -18.52 -17.13 23.57
C GLU A 456 -18.73 -15.69 23.07
N MET A 457 -17.73 -15.11 22.39
CA MET A 457 -17.84 -13.72 21.97
C MET A 457 -18.92 -13.52 20.91
N GLU A 458 -19.69 -12.45 21.10
CA GLU A 458 -20.65 -12.00 20.12
C GLU A 458 -19.92 -11.53 18.85
N ARG A 459 -20.34 -12.07 17.70
CA ARG A 459 -19.78 -11.78 16.39
C ARG A 459 -20.89 -11.22 15.51
N PRO A 460 -21.03 -9.89 15.41
CA PRO A 460 -22.12 -9.27 14.68
C PRO A 460 -22.09 -9.60 13.18
N PHE A 461 -20.90 -9.66 12.59
CA PHE A 461 -20.67 -10.29 11.29
C PHE A 461 -19.84 -11.56 11.47
N ARG A 462 -20.19 -12.62 10.74
CA ARG A 462 -19.46 -13.89 10.74
C ARG A 462 -19.03 -14.21 9.33
N VAL A 463 -17.75 -14.55 9.15
CA VAL A 463 -17.22 -15.02 7.87
C VAL A 463 -18.03 -16.24 7.41
N PRO A 464 -18.63 -16.21 6.20
CA PRO A 464 -19.30 -17.36 5.62
C PRO A 464 -18.34 -18.54 5.53
N GLY A 465 -18.77 -19.76 5.88
CA GLY A 465 -17.88 -20.93 5.94
C GLY A 465 -16.95 -20.99 7.17
N GLY A 466 -16.93 -19.96 8.02
CA GLY A 466 -16.20 -19.98 9.28
C GLY A 466 -14.69 -20.20 9.13
N ILE A 467 -14.16 -21.20 9.84
CA ILE A 467 -12.72 -21.55 9.82
C ILE A 467 -12.28 -21.97 8.41
N PHE A 468 -13.14 -22.64 7.64
CA PHE A 468 -12.79 -23.11 6.29
C PHE A 468 -12.38 -21.95 5.37
N THR A 469 -13.16 -20.87 5.36
CA THR A 469 -12.86 -19.68 4.56
C THR A 469 -11.60 -18.97 5.02
N ALA A 470 -11.36 -18.92 6.34
CA ALA A 470 -10.11 -18.37 6.89
C ALA A 470 -8.90 -19.22 6.48
N VAL A 471 -9.01 -20.56 6.47
CA VAL A 471 -7.95 -21.47 5.98
C VAL A 471 -7.70 -21.26 4.49
N LEU A 472 -8.76 -21.16 3.67
CA LEU A 472 -8.62 -20.83 2.25
C LEU A 472 -7.94 -19.47 2.05
N GLY A 473 -8.25 -18.47 2.88
CA GLY A 473 -7.58 -17.18 2.88
C GLY A 473 -6.09 -17.28 3.17
N ILE A 474 -5.69 -18.08 4.18
CA ILE A 474 -4.27 -18.36 4.47
C ILE A 474 -3.60 -19.03 3.27
N LEU A 475 -4.21 -20.09 2.73
CA LEU A 475 -3.64 -20.82 1.59
C LEU A 475 -3.49 -19.93 0.35
N ALA A 476 -4.50 -19.12 0.03
CA ALA A 476 -4.45 -18.19 -1.10
C ALA A 476 -3.35 -17.14 -0.92
N CYS A 477 -3.28 -16.50 0.26
CA CYS A 477 -2.27 -15.49 0.53
C CYS A 477 -0.85 -16.07 0.55
N LEU A 478 -0.63 -17.21 1.21
CA LEU A 478 0.69 -17.86 1.24
C LEU A 478 1.10 -18.39 -0.14
N THR A 479 0.15 -18.81 -0.98
CA THR A 479 0.43 -19.21 -2.37
C THR A 479 0.92 -18.01 -3.19
N LEU A 480 0.22 -16.87 -3.11
CA LEU A 480 0.66 -15.64 -3.79
C LEU A 480 2.01 -15.14 -3.24
N ALA A 481 2.20 -15.19 -1.92
CA ALA A 481 3.50 -14.88 -1.30
C ALA A 481 4.61 -15.79 -1.82
N SER A 482 4.33 -17.09 -2.00
CA SER A 482 5.30 -18.05 -2.55
C SER A 482 5.64 -17.74 -4.00
N PHE A 483 4.66 -17.33 -4.83
CA PHE A 483 4.93 -16.92 -6.22
C PHE A 483 5.72 -15.61 -6.34
N ASN A 484 5.72 -14.74 -5.33
CA ASN A 484 6.67 -13.62 -5.23
C ASN A 484 8.04 -14.07 -4.70
N PHE A 485 8.08 -14.97 -3.72
CA PHE A 485 9.30 -15.36 -3.03
C PHE A 485 10.20 -16.30 -3.85
N ILE A 486 9.61 -17.25 -4.60
CA ILE A 486 10.36 -18.21 -5.40
C ILE A 486 11.27 -17.50 -6.43
N PRO A 487 10.76 -16.54 -7.25
CA PRO A 487 11.60 -15.77 -8.17
C PRO A 487 12.75 -15.05 -7.46
N MET A 488 12.51 -14.44 -6.30
CA MET A 488 13.58 -13.77 -5.52
C MET A 488 14.70 -14.74 -5.14
N VAL A 489 14.35 -15.96 -4.74
CA VAL A 489 15.33 -17.00 -4.39
C VAL A 489 16.05 -17.51 -5.64
N THR A 490 15.34 -17.77 -6.74
CA THR A 490 15.98 -18.23 -7.98
C THR A 490 16.92 -17.18 -8.56
N HIS A 491 16.55 -15.89 -8.53
CA HIS A 491 17.44 -14.81 -8.94
C HIS A 491 18.67 -14.71 -8.03
N ALA A 492 18.51 -14.91 -6.72
CA ALA A 492 19.63 -14.93 -5.79
C ALA A 492 20.62 -16.08 -6.03
N LEU A 493 20.13 -17.24 -6.50
CA LEU A 493 20.97 -18.37 -6.90
C LEU A 493 21.68 -18.15 -8.24
N ASN A 494 21.13 -17.28 -9.10
CA ASN A 494 21.66 -16.91 -10.42
C ASN A 494 22.41 -15.56 -10.36
N ASP A 495 23.26 -15.38 -9.33
CA ASP A 495 24.13 -14.21 -9.12
C ASP A 495 23.43 -12.83 -9.02
N ASN A 496 22.11 -12.78 -8.80
CA ASN A 496 21.34 -11.54 -8.63
C ASN A 496 20.59 -11.52 -7.27
N PRO A 497 21.31 -11.42 -6.12
CA PRO A 497 20.71 -11.55 -4.79
C PRO A 497 19.99 -10.30 -4.29
N LEU A 498 19.86 -9.24 -5.09
CA LEU A 498 19.40 -7.93 -4.62
C LEU A 498 18.00 -7.97 -3.96
N PRO A 499 16.93 -8.55 -4.56
CA PRO A 499 15.62 -8.55 -3.92
C PRO A 499 15.60 -9.33 -2.60
N LEU A 500 16.26 -10.49 -2.57
CA LEU A 500 16.33 -11.35 -1.38
C LEU A 500 17.18 -10.71 -0.27
N THR A 501 18.26 -10.02 -0.63
CA THR A 501 19.11 -9.31 0.35
C THR A 501 18.37 -8.12 0.96
N ILE A 502 17.62 -7.34 0.17
CA ILE A 502 16.77 -6.26 0.70
C ILE A 502 15.76 -6.82 1.71
N LEU A 503 15.05 -7.90 1.35
CA LEU A 503 14.09 -8.55 2.23
C LEU A 503 14.76 -9.11 3.50
N GLY A 504 15.91 -9.78 3.36
CA GLY A 504 16.67 -10.34 4.47
C GLY A 504 17.19 -9.29 5.42
N VAL A 505 17.74 -8.19 4.90
CA VAL A 505 18.16 -7.02 5.70
C VAL A 505 16.96 -6.40 6.40
N TYR A 506 15.84 -6.23 5.72
CA TYR A 506 14.62 -5.69 6.31
C TYR A 506 14.11 -6.55 7.48
N ALA A 507 14.06 -7.87 7.30
CA ALA A 507 13.66 -8.81 8.34
C ALA A 507 14.65 -8.81 9.52
N LEU A 508 15.95 -8.78 9.23
CA LEU A 508 17.01 -8.74 10.24
C LEU A 508 16.93 -7.46 11.07
N VAL A 509 16.74 -6.29 10.43
CA VAL A 509 16.58 -5.01 11.13
C VAL A 509 15.38 -5.05 12.06
N GLY A 510 14.23 -5.57 11.61
CA GLY A 510 13.06 -5.74 12.46
C GLY A 510 13.31 -6.68 13.65
N ALA A 511 13.98 -7.81 13.41
CA ALA A 511 14.33 -8.75 14.47
C ALA A 511 15.30 -8.14 15.50
N LEU A 512 16.31 -7.38 15.04
CA LEU A 512 17.27 -6.69 15.91
C LEU A 512 16.60 -5.59 16.73
N ILE A 513 15.72 -4.78 16.14
CA ILE A 513 15.00 -3.74 16.88
C ILE A 513 14.13 -4.37 17.97
N TYR A 514 13.42 -5.46 17.67
CA TYR A 514 12.64 -6.16 18.69
C TYR A 514 13.52 -6.79 19.77
N GLY A 515 14.55 -7.54 19.38
CA GLY A 515 15.43 -8.24 20.31
C GLY A 515 16.20 -7.30 21.24
N LEU A 516 16.73 -6.20 20.71
CA LEU A 516 17.57 -5.25 21.45
C LEU A 516 16.76 -4.21 22.22
N TYR A 517 15.62 -3.76 21.68
CA TYR A 517 14.83 -2.67 22.27
C TYR A 517 13.43 -3.11 22.68
N GLY A 518 12.62 -3.59 21.72
CA GLY A 518 11.18 -3.83 21.93
C GLY A 518 10.89 -4.82 23.06
N PHE A 519 11.65 -5.93 23.09
CA PHE A 519 11.54 -6.95 24.12
C PHE A 519 11.77 -6.38 25.52
N ALA A 520 12.77 -5.51 25.70
CA ALA A 520 13.10 -4.89 26.99
C ALA A 520 12.15 -3.76 27.40
N HIS A 521 11.54 -3.06 26.44
CA HIS A 521 10.78 -1.83 26.66
C HIS A 521 9.25 -1.99 26.56
N SER A 522 8.75 -3.16 26.18
CA SER A 522 7.31 -3.47 26.17
C SER A 522 6.64 -3.06 27.48
N LYS A 523 5.70 -2.12 27.36
CA LYS A 523 4.91 -1.62 28.50
C LYS A 523 3.92 -2.68 29.00
N LEU A 524 3.38 -3.49 28.08
CA LEU A 524 2.52 -4.61 28.43
C LEU A 524 3.25 -5.64 29.30
N ALA A 525 4.49 -6.00 28.93
CA ALA A 525 5.32 -6.90 29.73
C ALA A 525 5.65 -6.34 31.13
N LYS A 526 5.65 -5.00 31.27
CA LYS A 526 5.85 -4.29 32.53
C LYS A 526 4.56 -4.10 33.34
N GLY A 527 3.41 -4.56 32.84
CA GLY A 527 2.12 -4.39 33.50
C GLY A 527 1.59 -2.95 33.47
N ILE A 528 2.15 -2.08 32.62
CA ILE A 528 1.71 -0.69 32.50
C ILE A 528 0.47 -0.66 31.61
N ASP A 529 -0.67 -0.29 32.20
CA ASP A 529 -1.92 -0.12 31.46
C ASP A 529 -1.85 1.18 30.65
N ILE A 530 -1.80 1.07 29.33
CA ILE A 530 -1.66 2.21 28.42
C ILE A 530 -3.05 2.82 28.20
N THR A 531 -3.52 3.61 29.16
CA THR A 531 -4.71 4.47 29.00
C THR A 531 -4.32 5.82 28.36
N GLU A 532 -5.28 6.55 27.78
CA GLU A 532 -5.02 7.93 27.30
C GLU A 532 -4.44 8.84 28.39
N ASP A 533 -4.77 8.62 29.66
CA ASP A 533 -4.27 9.45 30.77
C ASP A 533 -2.74 9.38 30.95
N THR A 534 -2.11 8.23 30.65
CA THR A 534 -0.62 8.12 30.68
C THR A 534 0.06 8.79 29.48
N THR A 535 -0.69 9.23 28.46
CA THR A 535 -0.11 9.88 27.27
C THR A 535 0.17 11.37 27.48
N LEU A 536 -0.68 12.07 28.24
CA LEU A 536 -0.48 13.48 28.58
C LEU A 536 0.75 13.67 29.47
N GLU A 537 0.94 12.80 30.47
CA GLU A 537 2.13 12.82 31.33
C GLU A 537 3.41 12.49 30.54
N SER A 538 3.34 11.56 29.57
CA SER A 538 4.52 11.17 28.78
C SER A 538 5.00 12.27 27.81
N ALA A 539 4.10 13.14 27.33
CA ALA A 539 4.48 14.29 26.51
C ALA A 539 5.16 15.38 27.35
N VAL A 540 4.74 15.55 28.60
CA VAL A 540 5.36 16.46 29.57
C VAL A 540 6.71 15.93 30.05
N GLU A 541 6.81 14.63 30.37
CA GLU A 541 8.05 13.97 30.77
C GLU A 541 9.09 13.90 29.63
N ALA A 542 8.66 13.67 28.39
CA ALA A 542 9.57 13.62 27.24
C ALA A 542 10.23 14.98 26.92
N MET A 543 9.66 16.09 27.41
CA MET A 543 10.19 17.44 27.20
C MET A 543 11.18 17.91 28.27
N GLY A 544 11.48 17.10 29.29
CA GLY A 544 12.56 17.40 30.26
C GLY A 544 12.39 18.69 31.08
N HIS A 545 11.27 19.41 30.93
CA HIS A 545 10.99 20.64 31.64
C HIS A 545 9.54 20.65 32.12
N GLY A 546 9.35 20.26 33.38
CA GLY A 546 8.26 20.81 34.16
C GLY A 546 8.53 22.30 34.34
N VAL A 547 7.99 23.14 33.45
CA VAL A 547 7.78 24.55 33.79
C VAL A 547 6.57 24.57 34.70
N ASP A 548 6.85 24.69 35.99
CA ASP A 548 5.90 24.97 37.05
C ASP A 548 5.20 26.30 36.75
N ASN A 549 4.05 26.25 36.06
CA ASN A 549 3.14 27.38 35.95
C ASN A 549 2.29 27.48 37.23
N LYS A 550 2.97 27.66 38.36
CA LYS A 550 2.41 28.34 39.52
C LYS A 550 3.21 29.61 39.77
N LYS A 551 2.70 30.72 39.27
CA LYS A 551 2.90 32.05 39.87
C LYS A 551 1.60 32.83 39.77
N ASP A 552 1.07 33.12 40.96
CA ASP A 552 0.29 34.27 41.41
C ASP A 552 -0.67 34.97 40.45
#